data_AF-A0A672KR27-F1
#
_entry.id   AF-A0A672KR27-F1
#
_cell.length_a   1.000
_cell.length_b   1.000
_cell.length_c   1.000
_cell.angle_alpha   90.00
_cell.angle_beta   90.00
_cell.angle_gamma   90.00
#
_symmetry.space_group_name_H-M   'P 1'
#
loop_
_entity.id
_entity.type
_entity.pdbx_description
1 polymer ?
#
loop_
_entity_poly.entity_id
_entity_poly.type
_entity_poly.pdbx_seq_one_letter_code
_entity_poly.pdbx_strand_id
1 'polypeptide(L)'
;MLTDPANGGGVVLAHYLSLPLVFNVRWTVHGEAHFAIAPSPLSYVPFPLSQLTDNMTFLQRTYNVLFYTIRLFLYKRIVGPHYSALCDRYFGPDLHYFELFQAADIWLMRVDFVFEFPRPTMPNVIYVGGFQCKPAKELPRDLEDFVQSSGEHGIIIMSLGTLVGQLPLDIADDIAAAFARLPQKVIWRYTGERPSTLGNNTLLVKWLPQNDLLGHVKTKVFVSHGGTNGIFEAIYHAVPIVGLPLVFDQDDNLSKMRHRGVAKVVDIATIDRHIFKDALQEVLTEPSYRKNMQKLSSLHRDAPLNPLDSAVFWIEFVMRHGGAAHLRTDSYKMPWYSYHSVDVLVLLVSIVSLTVYIVFNVIRCLCCRLCAKRKRAKQD
;
A
#
# COMPACT_ATOMS: atom_id res chain seq x y z
N MET A 1 -23.95 3.08 -2.59
CA MET A 1 -23.43 2.16 -1.58
C MET A 1 -21.98 2.49 -1.30
N LEU A 2 -21.62 2.72 -0.04
CA LEU A 2 -20.23 2.79 0.42
C LEU A 2 -19.84 1.41 0.97
N THR A 3 -18.76 0.81 0.49
CA THR A 3 -18.33 -0.52 0.95
C THR A 3 -16.82 -0.69 0.95
N ASP A 4 -16.33 -1.58 1.82
CA ASP A 4 -15.00 -2.18 1.69
C ASP A 4 -15.10 -3.35 0.69
N PRO A 5 -14.31 -3.38 -0.39
CA PRO A 5 -14.39 -4.42 -1.41
C PRO A 5 -13.54 -5.67 -1.09
N ALA A 6 -12.90 -5.78 0.08
CA ALA A 6 -12.01 -6.90 0.40
C ALA A 6 -12.67 -8.29 0.31
N ASN A 7 -13.99 -8.39 0.55
CA ASN A 7 -14.76 -9.64 0.42
C ASN A 7 -15.79 -9.64 -0.72
N GLY A 8 -15.91 -8.54 -1.47
CA GLY A 8 -16.83 -8.42 -2.61
C GLY A 8 -18.33 -8.34 -2.30
N GLY A 9 -18.78 -8.57 -1.06
CA GLY A 9 -20.21 -8.68 -0.74
C GLY A 9 -21.00 -7.40 -1.04
N GLY A 10 -20.48 -6.25 -0.62
CA GLY A 10 -21.11 -4.95 -0.95
C GLY A 10 -21.09 -4.64 -2.44
N VAL A 11 -20.07 -5.10 -3.17
CA VAL A 11 -19.98 -4.90 -4.63
C VAL A 11 -21.12 -5.62 -5.34
N VAL A 12 -21.32 -6.89 -5.00
CA VAL A 12 -22.40 -7.73 -5.53
C VAL A 12 -23.78 -7.14 -5.19
N LEU A 13 -23.97 -6.71 -3.94
CA LEU A 13 -25.24 -6.14 -3.50
C LEU A 13 -25.54 -4.79 -4.18
N ALA A 14 -24.53 -3.95 -4.38
CA ALA A 14 -24.69 -2.68 -5.10
C ALA A 14 -25.16 -2.91 -6.53
N HIS A 15 -24.58 -3.89 -7.22
CA HIS A 15 -25.00 -4.25 -8.58
C HIS A 15 -26.44 -4.77 -8.61
N TYR A 16 -26.79 -5.72 -7.74
CA TYR A 16 -28.14 -6.28 -7.64
C TYR A 16 -29.20 -5.19 -7.41
N LEU A 17 -28.90 -4.21 -6.55
CA LEU A 17 -29.80 -3.10 -6.22
C LEU A 17 -29.70 -1.91 -7.20
N SER A 18 -28.86 -2.00 -8.23
CA SER A 18 -28.59 -0.90 -9.18
C SER A 18 -28.19 0.41 -8.50
N LEU A 19 -27.32 0.33 -7.48
CA LEU A 19 -26.86 1.48 -6.71
C LEU A 19 -25.50 1.99 -7.20
N PRO A 20 -25.26 3.32 -7.20
CA PRO A 20 -23.93 3.88 -7.36
C PRO A 20 -22.96 3.32 -6.31
N LEU A 21 -21.69 3.19 -6.64
CA LEU A 21 -20.73 2.43 -5.84
C LEU A 21 -19.49 3.26 -5.49
N VAL A 22 -19.27 3.45 -4.19
CA VAL A 22 -18.07 4.10 -3.65
C VAL A 22 -17.32 3.10 -2.80
N PHE A 23 -16.02 2.99 -3.03
CA PHE A 23 -15.15 2.13 -2.25
C PHE A 23 -14.42 2.90 -1.16
N ASN A 24 -14.36 2.32 0.05
CA ASN A 24 -13.36 2.65 1.07
C ASN A 24 -12.32 1.54 1.06
N VAL A 25 -11.18 1.74 0.39
CA VAL A 25 -10.40 0.63 -0.14
C VAL A 25 -8.90 0.78 0.01
N ARG A 26 -8.26 -0.36 0.24
CA ARG A 26 -6.84 -0.60 -0.08
C ARG A 26 -6.71 -1.94 -0.78
N TRP A 27 -7.40 -2.94 -0.23
CA TRP A 27 -7.46 -4.31 -0.73
C TRP A 27 -8.83 -4.60 -1.33
N THR A 28 -8.84 -5.34 -2.42
CA THR A 28 -10.02 -5.94 -3.05
C THR A 28 -9.86 -7.46 -2.99
N VAL A 29 -10.89 -8.21 -3.42
CA VAL A 29 -10.79 -9.67 -3.58
C VAL A 29 -9.67 -10.11 -4.54
N HIS A 30 -9.17 -9.20 -5.39
CA HIS A 30 -8.13 -9.44 -6.40
C HIS A 30 -6.72 -9.06 -5.94
N GLY A 31 -6.58 -8.46 -4.75
CA GLY A 31 -5.35 -7.84 -4.30
C GLY A 31 -5.47 -6.31 -4.18
N GLU A 32 -4.35 -5.62 -4.28
CA GLU A 32 -4.28 -4.17 -4.06
C GLU A 32 -5.02 -3.40 -5.16
N ALA A 33 -5.79 -2.40 -4.75
CA ALA A 33 -6.82 -1.78 -5.56
C ALA A 33 -6.29 -1.02 -6.79
N HIS A 34 -5.13 -0.38 -6.73
CA HIS A 34 -4.60 0.33 -7.91
C HIS A 34 -4.35 -0.62 -9.08
N PHE A 35 -3.95 -1.87 -8.84
CA PHE A 35 -3.77 -2.85 -9.91
C PHE A 35 -5.06 -3.21 -10.64
N ALA A 36 -6.23 -2.90 -10.05
CA ALA A 36 -7.52 -3.11 -10.68
C ALA A 36 -7.98 -1.93 -11.55
N ILE A 37 -7.52 -0.71 -11.27
CA ILE A 37 -8.11 0.51 -11.87
C ILE A 37 -7.09 1.45 -12.54
N ALA A 38 -5.80 1.37 -12.20
CA ALA A 38 -4.77 2.29 -12.67
C ALA A 38 -3.55 1.56 -13.27
N PRO A 39 -2.85 2.16 -14.26
CA PRO A 39 -1.59 1.66 -14.77
C PRO A 39 -0.60 1.44 -13.63
N SER A 40 -0.03 0.23 -13.60
CA SER A 40 0.87 -0.18 -12.53
C SER A 40 2.15 -0.77 -13.12
N PRO A 41 3.03 0.05 -13.73
CA PRO A 41 4.23 -0.45 -14.42
C PRO A 41 5.19 -1.10 -13.42
N LEU A 42 5.41 -2.40 -13.56
CA LEU A 42 6.26 -3.20 -12.64
C LEU A 42 7.75 -2.83 -12.68
N SER A 43 8.14 -1.94 -13.60
CA SER A 43 9.50 -1.40 -13.70
C SER A 43 9.86 -0.46 -12.54
N TYR A 44 8.87 0.19 -11.92
CA TYR A 44 9.06 1.09 -10.77
C TYR A 44 7.94 1.01 -9.73
N VAL A 45 6.82 0.35 -10.03
CA VAL A 45 5.78 0.09 -9.03
C VAL A 45 6.05 -1.29 -8.41
N PRO A 46 6.50 -1.37 -7.14
CA PRO A 46 6.68 -2.65 -6.47
C PRO A 46 5.33 -3.33 -6.26
N PHE A 47 5.25 -4.63 -6.52
CA PHE A 47 4.05 -5.40 -6.23
C PHE A 47 3.93 -5.56 -4.71
N PRO A 48 2.74 -5.32 -4.12
CA PRO A 48 2.56 -5.41 -2.67
C PRO A 48 3.01 -6.74 -2.10
N LEU A 49 3.58 -6.71 -0.89
CA LEU A 49 4.19 -7.85 -0.19
C LEU A 49 5.56 -8.30 -0.72
N SER A 50 6.08 -7.65 -1.78
CA SER A 50 7.46 -7.89 -2.22
C SER A 50 8.51 -7.18 -1.37
N GLN A 51 8.09 -6.19 -0.56
CA GLN A 51 8.96 -5.32 0.25
C GLN A 51 9.98 -4.50 -0.56
N LEU A 52 9.82 -4.47 -1.88
CA LEU A 52 10.64 -3.68 -2.78
C LEU A 52 10.25 -2.20 -2.73
N THR A 53 11.14 -1.36 -3.23
CA THR A 53 10.95 0.08 -3.33
C THR A 53 10.63 0.49 -4.78
N ASP A 54 10.38 1.77 -5.01
CA ASP A 54 10.26 2.35 -6.35
C ASP A 54 11.60 2.52 -7.09
N ASN A 55 12.71 2.32 -6.39
CA ASN A 55 14.06 2.29 -6.95
C ASN A 55 14.63 0.87 -6.92
N MET A 56 14.31 0.10 -7.97
CA MET A 56 14.72 -1.30 -8.11
C MET A 56 15.87 -1.48 -9.09
N THR A 57 16.83 -2.32 -8.71
CA THR A 57 17.84 -2.89 -9.62
C THR A 57 17.20 -3.82 -10.65
N PHE A 58 17.95 -4.21 -11.69
CA PHE A 58 17.47 -5.18 -12.68
C PHE A 58 16.95 -6.48 -12.04
N LEU A 59 17.70 -7.07 -11.11
CA LEU A 59 17.30 -8.32 -10.45
C LEU A 59 16.05 -8.13 -9.57
N GLN A 60 15.93 -7.01 -8.87
CA GLN A 60 14.74 -6.68 -8.09
C GLN A 60 13.51 -6.49 -8.98
N ARG A 61 13.65 -5.83 -10.14
CA ARG A 61 12.55 -5.74 -11.12
C ARG A 61 12.17 -7.11 -11.68
N THR A 62 13.14 -7.95 -11.98
CA THR A 62 12.89 -9.34 -12.44
C THR A 62 12.11 -10.11 -11.37
N TYR A 63 12.53 -10.03 -10.10
CA TYR A 63 11.78 -10.61 -8.99
C TYR A 63 10.37 -10.03 -8.88
N ASN A 64 10.21 -8.70 -9.00
CA ASN A 64 8.92 -8.02 -8.95
C ASN A 64 7.95 -8.55 -10.02
N VAL A 65 8.43 -8.70 -11.26
CA VAL A 65 7.66 -9.22 -12.39
C VAL A 65 7.28 -10.69 -12.17
N LEU A 66 8.21 -11.53 -11.72
CA LEU A 66 7.94 -12.95 -11.44
C LEU A 66 6.93 -13.09 -10.30
N PHE A 67 7.12 -12.33 -9.22
CA PHE A 67 6.24 -12.36 -8.05
C PHE A 67 4.82 -11.91 -8.40
N TYR A 68 4.68 -10.79 -9.15
CA TYR A 68 3.40 -10.36 -9.71
C TYR A 68 2.74 -11.46 -10.56
N THR A 69 3.49 -12.05 -11.48
CA THR A 69 2.95 -13.05 -12.43
C THR A 69 2.45 -14.29 -11.70
N ILE A 70 3.23 -14.80 -10.75
CA ILE A 70 2.86 -15.96 -9.92
C ILE A 70 1.62 -15.61 -9.09
N ARG A 71 1.60 -14.45 -8.43
CA ARG A 71 0.47 -14.02 -7.61
C ARG A 71 -0.80 -13.88 -8.43
N LEU A 72 -0.75 -13.23 -9.59
CA LEU A 72 -1.89 -13.09 -10.50
C LEU A 72 -2.42 -14.45 -10.97
N PHE A 73 -1.51 -15.38 -11.31
CA PHE A 73 -1.90 -16.74 -11.67
C PHE A 73 -2.61 -17.45 -10.51
N LEU A 74 -2.05 -17.40 -9.30
CA LEU A 74 -2.66 -18.00 -8.11
C LEU A 74 -4.03 -17.40 -7.80
N TYR A 75 -4.18 -16.07 -7.87
CA TYR A 75 -5.48 -15.40 -7.70
C TYR A 75 -6.51 -15.89 -8.73
N LYS A 76 -6.13 -15.93 -10.02
CA LYS A 76 -7.03 -16.39 -11.09
C LYS A 76 -7.43 -17.86 -10.92
N ARG A 77 -6.57 -18.70 -10.36
CA ARG A 77 -6.81 -20.14 -10.18
C ARG A 77 -7.56 -20.48 -8.89
N ILE A 78 -7.28 -19.77 -7.80
CA ILE A 78 -7.81 -20.10 -6.47
C ILE A 78 -9.03 -19.24 -6.16
N VAL A 79 -8.96 -17.93 -6.36
CA VAL A 79 -10.01 -17.00 -5.94
C VAL A 79 -11.06 -16.81 -7.03
N GLY A 80 -10.62 -16.63 -8.28
CA GLY A 80 -11.49 -16.36 -9.43
C GLY A 80 -12.69 -17.29 -9.58
N PRO A 81 -12.51 -18.63 -9.56
CA PRO A 81 -13.61 -19.57 -9.77
C PRO A 81 -14.76 -19.42 -8.76
N HIS A 82 -14.46 -19.06 -7.51
CA HIS A 82 -15.47 -18.89 -6.48
C HIS A 82 -16.37 -17.67 -6.74
N TYR A 83 -15.78 -16.54 -7.14
CA TYR A 83 -16.55 -15.33 -7.45
C TYR A 83 -17.23 -15.40 -8.82
N SER A 84 -16.63 -16.06 -9.81
CA SER A 84 -17.28 -16.37 -11.08
C SER A 84 -18.53 -17.24 -10.86
N ALA A 85 -18.42 -18.35 -10.13
CA ALA A 85 -19.57 -19.21 -9.85
C ALA A 85 -20.69 -18.48 -9.09
N LEU A 86 -20.32 -17.54 -8.21
CA LEU A 86 -21.29 -16.67 -7.53
C LEU A 86 -22.00 -15.76 -8.55
N CYS A 87 -21.25 -15.09 -9.43
CA CYS A 87 -21.83 -14.19 -10.43
C CYS A 87 -22.70 -14.94 -11.43
N ASP A 88 -22.24 -16.08 -11.94
CA ASP A 88 -23.00 -16.93 -12.88
C ASP A 88 -24.36 -17.33 -12.31
N ARG A 89 -24.39 -17.68 -11.01
CA ARG A 89 -25.60 -18.11 -10.33
C ARG A 89 -26.64 -17.00 -10.18
N TYR A 90 -26.22 -15.76 -9.93
CA TYR A 90 -27.12 -14.67 -9.56
C TYR A 90 -27.37 -13.65 -10.69
N PHE A 91 -26.44 -13.52 -11.63
CA PHE A 91 -26.47 -12.51 -12.70
C PHE A 91 -26.33 -13.11 -14.11
N GLY A 92 -25.96 -14.39 -14.22
CA GLY A 92 -25.73 -15.06 -15.51
C GLY A 92 -24.27 -15.00 -15.98
N PRO A 93 -23.93 -15.76 -17.04
CA PRO A 93 -22.56 -16.01 -17.46
C PRO A 93 -21.88 -14.84 -18.21
N ASP A 94 -22.66 -13.86 -18.67
CA ASP A 94 -22.14 -12.74 -19.46
C ASP A 94 -21.42 -11.69 -18.60
N LEU A 95 -21.61 -11.73 -17.28
CA LEU A 95 -21.02 -10.77 -16.35
C LEU A 95 -19.77 -11.34 -15.68
N HIS A 96 -18.60 -10.84 -16.07
CA HIS A 96 -17.36 -11.23 -15.41
C HIS A 96 -17.22 -10.51 -14.06
N TYR A 97 -17.08 -11.27 -12.97
CA TYR A 97 -17.09 -10.71 -11.60
C TYR A 97 -16.12 -9.54 -11.37
N PHE A 98 -14.96 -9.52 -12.04
CA PHE A 98 -14.00 -8.43 -11.91
C PHE A 98 -14.55 -7.08 -12.40
N GLU A 99 -15.42 -7.09 -13.40
CA GLU A 99 -16.04 -5.88 -13.95
C GLU A 99 -16.91 -5.18 -12.91
N LEU A 100 -17.51 -5.94 -11.98
CA LEU A 100 -18.26 -5.39 -10.85
C LEU A 100 -17.39 -4.49 -9.96
N PHE A 101 -16.13 -4.87 -9.76
CA PHE A 101 -15.20 -4.08 -8.96
C PHE A 101 -14.75 -2.84 -9.74
N GLN A 102 -14.42 -2.99 -11.02
CA GLN A 102 -14.02 -1.87 -11.88
C GLN A 102 -15.14 -0.87 -12.14
N ALA A 103 -16.40 -1.26 -11.93
CA ALA A 103 -17.57 -0.41 -12.10
C ALA A 103 -17.73 0.68 -11.02
N ALA A 104 -16.95 0.64 -9.93
CA ALA A 104 -17.03 1.63 -8.87
C ALA A 104 -16.84 3.08 -9.38
N ASP A 105 -17.72 3.96 -8.94
CA ASP A 105 -17.75 5.38 -9.30
C ASP A 105 -16.57 6.13 -8.70
N ILE A 106 -16.25 5.87 -7.43
CA ILE A 106 -15.13 6.50 -6.71
C ILE A 106 -14.39 5.45 -5.87
N TRP A 107 -13.06 5.55 -5.88
CA TRP A 107 -12.15 4.75 -5.07
C TRP A 107 -11.51 5.64 -4.00
N LEU A 108 -12.08 5.63 -2.79
CA LEU A 108 -11.46 6.28 -1.63
C LEU A 108 -10.30 5.40 -1.15
N MET A 109 -9.11 5.66 -1.66
CA MET A 109 -7.90 4.92 -1.35
C MET A 109 -7.41 5.26 0.06
N ARG A 110 -7.31 4.26 0.94
CA ARG A 110 -6.88 4.40 2.35
C ARG A 110 -5.36 4.58 2.50
N VAL A 111 -4.74 5.24 1.55
CA VAL A 111 -3.29 5.51 1.48
C VAL A 111 -3.05 6.92 0.95
N ASP A 112 -1.81 7.39 1.05
CA ASP A 112 -1.29 8.56 0.36
C ASP A 112 0.16 8.31 -0.06
N PHE A 113 0.81 9.30 -0.68
CA PHE A 113 2.21 9.18 -1.14
C PHE A 113 3.27 9.58 -0.08
N VAL A 114 2.84 9.98 1.11
CA VAL A 114 3.72 10.09 2.29
C VAL A 114 3.95 8.72 2.90
N PHE A 115 3.01 7.80 2.73
CA PHE A 115 3.16 6.40 3.09
C PHE A 115 3.61 5.53 1.90
N GLU A 116 2.88 5.53 0.79
CA GLU A 116 3.14 4.72 -0.41
C GLU A 116 4.10 5.40 -1.40
N PHE A 117 4.61 4.63 -2.37
CA PHE A 117 5.44 5.19 -3.45
C PHE A 117 4.60 5.88 -4.54
N PRO A 118 5.12 6.95 -5.18
CA PRO A 118 4.45 7.60 -6.30
C PRO A 118 4.14 6.64 -7.46
N ARG A 119 2.94 6.73 -8.02
CA ARG A 119 2.49 5.89 -9.15
C ARG A 119 1.38 6.56 -9.96
N PRO A 120 1.07 6.09 -11.18
CA PRO A 120 -0.05 6.57 -11.96
C PRO A 120 -1.37 6.33 -11.22
N THR A 121 -2.30 7.28 -11.37
CA THR A 121 -3.63 7.22 -10.74
C THR A 121 -4.72 7.61 -11.74
N MET A 122 -5.99 7.44 -11.34
CA MET A 122 -7.16 7.73 -12.17
C MET A 122 -7.98 8.89 -11.59
N PRO A 123 -8.77 9.63 -12.40
CA PRO A 123 -9.58 10.75 -11.93
C PRO A 123 -10.60 10.38 -10.84
N ASN A 124 -11.04 9.12 -10.81
CA ASN A 124 -11.96 8.60 -9.80
C ASN A 124 -11.26 8.00 -8.56
N VAL A 125 -9.94 8.16 -8.42
CA VAL A 125 -9.18 7.70 -7.26
C VAL A 125 -8.87 8.87 -6.35
N ILE A 126 -9.39 8.82 -5.12
CA ILE A 126 -9.25 9.87 -4.11
C ILE A 126 -8.47 9.32 -2.94
N TYR A 127 -7.30 9.91 -2.68
CA TYR A 127 -6.45 9.50 -1.57
C TYR A 127 -6.96 10.09 -0.26
N VAL A 128 -7.33 9.20 0.66
CA VAL A 128 -7.85 9.55 1.98
C VAL A 128 -7.01 8.90 3.10
N GLY A 129 -5.72 8.66 2.85
CA GLY A 129 -4.78 8.17 3.87
C GLY A 129 -4.88 8.96 5.18
N GLY A 130 -4.91 8.27 6.31
CA GLY A 130 -4.98 8.91 7.62
C GLY A 130 -6.32 9.57 7.99
N PHE A 131 -7.42 9.31 7.28
CA PHE A 131 -8.75 9.88 7.60
C PHE A 131 -9.24 9.63 9.04
N GLN A 132 -8.70 8.61 9.72
CA GLN A 132 -9.01 8.31 11.12
C GLN A 132 -8.21 9.15 12.12
N CYS A 133 -7.11 9.78 11.71
CA CYS A 133 -6.21 10.52 12.58
C CYS A 133 -6.86 11.80 13.10
N LYS A 134 -6.62 12.12 14.37
CA LYS A 134 -7.22 13.29 15.04
C LYS A 134 -6.19 13.99 15.93
N PRO A 135 -6.35 15.29 16.19
CA PRO A 135 -5.62 15.94 17.27
C PRO A 135 -5.79 15.16 18.58
N ALA A 136 -4.72 15.07 19.37
CA ALA A 136 -4.77 14.38 20.65
C ALA A 136 -5.72 15.10 21.62
N LYS A 137 -6.49 14.31 22.35
CA LYS A 137 -7.28 14.75 23.50
C LYS A 137 -6.50 14.59 24.79
N GLU A 138 -6.97 15.22 25.85
CA GLU A 138 -6.42 15.04 27.20
C GLU A 138 -6.55 13.57 27.64
N LEU A 139 -5.50 13.06 28.28
CA LEU A 139 -5.47 11.71 28.83
C LEU A 139 -6.23 11.67 30.17
N PRO A 140 -6.80 10.52 30.56
CA PRO A 140 -7.26 10.29 31.92
C PRO A 140 -6.15 10.58 32.94
N ARG A 141 -6.50 11.14 34.10
CA ARG A 141 -5.52 11.65 35.09
C ARG A 141 -4.50 10.60 35.52
N ASP A 142 -4.93 9.37 35.78
CA ASP A 142 -4.07 8.26 36.16
C ASP A 142 -3.04 7.91 35.08
N LEU A 143 -3.46 7.96 33.81
CA LEU A 143 -2.57 7.73 32.67
C LEU A 143 -1.62 8.92 32.46
N GLU A 144 -2.12 10.14 32.60
CA GLU A 144 -1.32 11.37 32.53
C GLU A 144 -0.24 11.38 33.61
N ASP A 145 -0.58 11.06 34.86
CA ASP A 145 0.37 10.97 35.97
C ASP A 145 1.48 9.95 35.68
N PHE A 146 1.12 8.78 35.13
CA PHE A 146 2.10 7.78 34.71
C PHE A 146 3.01 8.31 33.60
N VAL A 147 2.45 8.99 32.59
CA VAL A 147 3.22 9.61 31.50
C VAL A 147 4.17 10.70 32.03
N GLN A 148 3.73 11.56 32.93
CA GLN A 148 4.57 12.62 33.51
C GLN A 148 5.67 12.06 34.41
N SER A 149 5.42 10.94 35.10
CA SER A 149 6.45 10.24 35.89
C SER A 149 7.65 9.73 35.08
N SER A 150 7.60 9.81 33.74
CA SER A 150 8.72 9.48 32.86
C SER A 150 9.85 10.52 32.84
N GLY A 151 9.65 11.70 33.42
CA GLY A 151 10.66 12.76 33.46
C GLY A 151 11.14 13.16 32.05
N GLU A 152 12.45 13.36 31.90
CA GLU A 152 13.05 13.75 30.61
C GLU A 152 13.13 12.60 29.58
N HIS A 153 13.08 11.35 30.05
CA HIS A 153 13.24 10.18 29.18
C HIS A 153 12.02 9.96 28.28
N GLY A 154 10.83 10.37 28.73
CA GLY A 154 9.59 10.21 27.99
C GLY A 154 9.08 8.77 27.95
N ILE A 155 8.13 8.52 27.05
CA ILE A 155 7.40 7.25 27.00
C ILE A 155 7.59 6.48 25.69
N ILE A 156 7.47 5.17 25.79
CA ILE A 156 7.32 4.22 24.69
C ILE A 156 5.90 3.67 24.75
N ILE A 157 5.23 3.62 23.60
CA ILE A 157 3.92 2.99 23.47
C ILE A 157 4.10 1.71 22.68
N MET A 158 3.47 0.61 23.12
CA MET A 158 3.47 -0.65 22.36
C MET A 158 2.05 -1.14 22.10
N SER A 159 1.75 -1.40 20.82
CA SER A 159 0.47 -1.96 20.36
C SER A 159 0.66 -2.83 19.12
N LEU A 160 0.19 -4.07 19.18
CA LEU A 160 0.27 -5.03 18.07
C LEU A 160 -1.04 -5.17 17.28
N GLY A 161 -1.84 -4.10 17.29
CA GLY A 161 -3.12 -4.04 16.58
C GLY A 161 -4.25 -4.69 17.37
N THR A 162 -5.40 -4.87 16.73
CA THR A 162 -6.62 -5.41 17.37
C THR A 162 -6.65 -6.93 17.42
N LEU A 163 -6.14 -7.59 16.37
CA LEU A 163 -6.15 -9.04 16.20
C LEU A 163 -5.13 -9.76 17.07
N VAL A 164 -4.00 -9.11 17.38
CA VAL A 164 -2.96 -9.67 18.25
C VAL A 164 -2.93 -8.88 19.55
N GLY A 165 -3.61 -9.40 20.56
CA GLY A 165 -3.61 -8.84 21.92
C GLY A 165 -2.57 -9.45 22.85
N GLN A 166 -1.98 -10.58 22.49
CA GLN A 166 -1.01 -11.30 23.30
C GLN A 166 0.05 -11.93 22.42
N LEU A 167 1.18 -12.25 23.02
CA LEU A 167 2.30 -12.95 22.41
C LEU A 167 2.55 -14.26 23.18
N PRO A 168 3.27 -15.22 22.60
CA PRO A 168 3.87 -16.31 23.36
C PRO A 168 4.62 -15.76 24.59
N LEU A 169 4.50 -16.46 25.72
CA LEU A 169 4.96 -15.95 27.02
C LEU A 169 6.48 -15.73 27.06
N ASP A 170 7.25 -16.58 26.41
CA ASP A 170 8.70 -16.46 26.24
C ASP A 170 9.08 -15.17 25.49
N ILE A 171 8.41 -14.88 24.38
CA ILE A 171 8.60 -13.64 23.62
C ILE A 171 8.17 -12.43 24.46
N ALA A 172 7.05 -12.54 25.16
CA ALA A 172 6.54 -11.47 26.03
C ALA A 172 7.51 -11.17 27.19
N ASP A 173 8.13 -12.20 27.76
CA ASP A 173 9.15 -12.10 28.80
C ASP A 173 10.44 -11.45 28.27
N ASP A 174 10.88 -11.74 27.05
CA ASP A 174 12.04 -11.07 26.49
C ASP A 174 11.78 -9.59 26.16
N ILE A 175 10.60 -9.27 25.62
CA ILE A 175 10.16 -7.89 25.40
C ILE A 175 10.05 -7.12 26.73
N ALA A 176 9.43 -7.71 27.74
CA ALA A 176 9.31 -7.12 29.07
C ALA A 176 10.67 -6.90 29.74
N ALA A 177 11.59 -7.87 29.61
CA ALA A 177 12.95 -7.76 30.13
C ALA A 177 13.75 -6.65 29.44
N ALA A 178 13.57 -6.44 28.14
CA ALA A 178 14.17 -5.33 27.41
C ALA A 178 13.64 -3.99 27.91
N PHE A 179 12.32 -3.85 28.04
CA PHE A 179 11.69 -2.63 28.57
C PHE A 179 12.17 -2.30 29.99
N ALA A 180 12.28 -3.30 30.86
CA ALA A 180 12.74 -3.11 32.25
C ALA A 180 14.16 -2.50 32.36
N ARG A 181 14.98 -2.60 31.30
CA ARG A 181 16.34 -2.05 31.24
C ARG A 181 16.41 -0.63 30.69
N LEU A 182 15.27 -0.05 30.28
CA LEU A 182 15.20 1.29 29.71
C LEU A 182 14.71 2.31 30.75
N PRO A 183 15.21 3.55 30.72
CA PRO A 183 14.76 4.60 31.63
C PRO A 183 13.37 5.17 31.27
N GLN A 184 12.86 4.90 30.06
CA GLN A 184 11.53 5.31 29.63
C GLN A 184 10.43 4.58 30.42
N LYS A 185 9.29 5.26 30.58
CA LYS A 185 8.04 4.57 30.93
C LYS A 185 7.45 3.91 29.69
N VAL A 186 6.85 2.75 29.87
CA VAL A 186 6.27 1.98 28.77
C VAL A 186 4.79 1.77 29.03
N ILE A 187 3.96 2.04 28.03
CA ILE A 187 2.54 1.70 28.08
C ILE A 187 2.30 0.66 26.98
N TRP A 188 1.94 -0.55 27.38
CA TRP A 188 1.84 -1.69 26.47
C TRP A 188 0.41 -2.25 26.48
N ARG A 189 -0.25 -2.20 25.32
CA ARG A 189 -1.51 -2.91 25.09
C ARG A 189 -1.26 -4.41 25.04
N TYR A 190 -1.70 -5.10 26.07
CA TYR A 190 -1.47 -6.53 26.23
C TYR A 190 -2.61 -7.18 27.03
N THR A 191 -3.17 -8.26 26.49
CA THR A 191 -4.31 -8.99 27.06
C THR A 191 -3.97 -10.42 27.49
N GLY A 192 -2.70 -10.83 27.34
CA GLY A 192 -2.23 -12.16 27.74
C GLY A 192 -1.81 -12.25 29.19
N GLU A 193 -1.15 -13.36 29.53
CA GLU A 193 -0.55 -13.56 30.85
C GLU A 193 0.58 -12.58 31.12
N ARG A 194 0.57 -11.95 32.31
CA ARG A 194 1.56 -10.95 32.72
C ARG A 194 2.98 -11.54 32.64
N PRO A 195 3.90 -10.94 31.87
CA PRO A 195 5.29 -11.38 31.80
C PRO A 195 5.96 -11.39 33.18
N SER A 196 6.72 -12.44 33.46
CA SER A 196 7.46 -12.63 34.72
C SER A 196 8.58 -11.61 34.92
N THR A 197 9.13 -11.08 33.82
CA THR A 197 10.24 -10.12 33.76
C THR A 197 9.78 -8.67 33.68
N LEU A 198 8.48 -8.39 33.86
CA LEU A 198 7.92 -7.05 33.71
C LEU A 198 8.46 -6.06 34.76
N GLY A 199 9.17 -5.03 34.29
CA GLY A 199 9.71 -3.98 35.15
C GLY A 199 8.67 -2.97 35.64
N ASN A 200 8.99 -2.28 36.74
CA ASN A 200 8.14 -1.23 37.36
C ASN A 200 7.95 0.02 36.47
N ASN A 201 8.69 0.13 35.37
CA ASN A 201 8.53 1.20 34.39
C ASN A 201 7.46 0.89 33.33
N THR A 202 6.88 -0.32 33.32
CA THR A 202 5.91 -0.74 32.29
C THR A 202 4.51 -0.90 32.86
N LEU A 203 3.56 -0.20 32.26
CA LEU A 203 2.12 -0.30 32.52
C LEU A 203 1.48 -1.17 31.43
N LEU A 204 0.91 -2.31 31.82
CA LEU A 204 0.09 -3.13 30.93
C LEU A 204 -1.35 -2.63 30.95
N VAL A 205 -1.95 -2.46 29.77
CA VAL A 205 -3.34 -2.06 29.62
C VAL A 205 -4.05 -2.96 28.62
N LYS A 206 -5.36 -3.15 28.77
CA LYS A 206 -6.17 -3.93 27.83
C LYS A 206 -6.49 -3.15 26.54
N TRP A 207 -6.54 -1.83 26.66
CA TRP A 207 -6.83 -0.91 25.56
C TRP A 207 -6.06 0.40 25.72
N LEU A 208 -5.68 1.02 24.60
CA LEU A 208 -4.94 2.28 24.57
C LEU A 208 -5.80 3.39 23.94
N PRO A 209 -5.82 4.60 24.51
CA PRO A 209 -6.12 5.82 23.76
C PRO A 209 -4.94 6.14 22.82
N GLN A 210 -4.70 5.27 21.82
CA GLN A 210 -3.46 5.25 21.02
C GLN A 210 -3.18 6.58 20.32
N ASN A 211 -4.19 7.18 19.67
CA ASN A 211 -4.07 8.48 19.03
C ASN A 211 -3.60 9.56 20.01
N ASP A 212 -4.19 9.61 21.19
CA ASP A 212 -3.94 10.65 22.19
C ASP A 212 -2.56 10.49 22.82
N LEU A 213 -2.18 9.24 23.13
CA LEU A 213 -0.83 8.91 23.59
C LEU A 213 0.22 9.22 22.52
N LEU A 214 -0.02 8.89 21.25
CA LEU A 214 0.91 9.22 20.17
C LEU A 214 1.09 10.73 20.01
N GLY A 215 0.02 11.52 20.16
CA GLY A 215 0.10 12.97 20.13
C GLY A 215 0.62 13.63 21.40
N HIS A 216 0.91 12.86 22.45
CA HIS A 216 1.47 13.39 23.68
C HIS A 216 2.96 13.75 23.51
N VAL A 217 3.36 14.92 24.04
CA VAL A 217 4.72 15.48 23.86
C VAL A 217 5.85 14.62 24.43
N LYS A 218 5.55 13.78 25.42
CA LYS A 218 6.51 12.83 26.03
C LYS A 218 6.73 11.58 25.18
N THR A 219 5.93 11.32 24.16
CA THR A 219 6.04 10.10 23.34
C THR A 219 7.25 10.15 22.42
N LYS A 220 8.13 9.16 22.58
CA LYS A 220 9.38 9.07 21.84
C LYS A 220 9.32 8.03 20.73
N VAL A 221 8.76 6.85 21.02
CA VAL A 221 8.74 5.69 20.12
C VAL A 221 7.40 4.98 20.19
N PHE A 222 6.95 4.52 19.02
CA PHE A 222 5.82 3.61 18.90
C PHE A 222 6.31 2.22 18.46
N VAL A 223 6.18 1.23 19.32
CA VAL A 223 6.35 -0.17 18.96
C VAL A 223 5.04 -0.67 18.33
N SER A 224 5.10 -1.00 17.04
CA SER A 224 3.92 -1.28 16.23
C SER A 224 4.09 -2.53 15.39
N HIS A 225 3.02 -3.29 15.26
CA HIS A 225 2.95 -4.38 14.28
C HIS A 225 2.93 -3.92 12.81
N GLY A 226 2.85 -2.63 12.49
CA GLY A 226 2.84 -2.16 11.10
C GLY A 226 1.48 -2.13 10.41
N GLY A 227 0.39 -2.23 11.17
CA GLY A 227 -0.96 -2.02 10.63
C GLY A 227 -1.17 -0.58 10.12
N THR A 228 -1.82 -0.46 8.96
CA THR A 228 -2.03 0.81 8.22
C THR A 228 -2.49 1.97 9.10
N ASN A 229 -3.52 1.75 9.94
CA ASN A 229 -4.08 2.83 10.76
C ASN A 229 -3.07 3.35 11.79
N GLY A 230 -2.33 2.45 12.45
CA GLY A 230 -1.32 2.82 13.45
C GLY A 230 -0.11 3.51 12.81
N ILE A 231 0.26 3.14 11.58
CA ILE A 231 1.30 3.85 10.82
C ILE A 231 0.85 5.29 10.53
N PHE A 232 -0.38 5.49 10.07
CA PHE A 232 -0.87 6.85 9.82
C PHE A 232 -0.95 7.68 11.09
N GLU A 233 -1.38 7.12 12.23
CA GLU A 233 -1.35 7.83 13.51
C GLU A 233 0.08 8.20 13.93
N ALA A 234 1.05 7.31 13.71
CA ALA A 234 2.46 7.58 13.98
C ALA A 234 3.03 8.69 13.07
N ILE A 235 2.70 8.68 11.77
CA ILE A 235 3.05 9.75 10.83
C ILE A 235 2.40 11.06 11.28
N TYR A 236 1.09 11.06 11.53
CA TYR A 236 0.33 12.24 11.91
C TYR A 236 0.87 12.92 13.18
N HIS A 237 1.31 12.15 14.17
CA HIS A 237 1.88 12.66 15.43
C HIS A 237 3.41 12.72 15.46
N ALA A 238 4.07 12.47 14.32
CA ALA A 238 5.52 12.54 14.17
C ALA A 238 6.32 11.60 15.11
N VAL A 239 5.81 10.39 15.40
CA VAL A 239 6.42 9.42 16.32
C VAL A 239 7.11 8.28 15.54
N PRO A 240 8.45 8.13 15.63
CA PRO A 240 9.18 7.03 15.02
C PRO A 240 8.75 5.64 15.49
N ILE A 241 9.02 4.63 14.66
CA ILE A 241 8.49 3.28 14.84
C ILE A 241 9.60 2.26 15.13
N VAL A 242 9.36 1.37 16.09
CA VAL A 242 10.00 0.04 16.10
C VAL A 242 8.96 -0.97 15.63
N GLY A 243 9.24 -1.59 14.50
CA GLY A 243 8.30 -2.46 13.78
C GLY A 243 8.46 -3.93 14.16
N LEU A 244 7.34 -4.58 14.48
CA LEU A 244 7.24 -6.02 14.76
C LEU A 244 6.17 -6.65 13.87
N PRO A 245 6.45 -6.86 12.56
CA PRO A 245 5.46 -7.40 11.64
C PRO A 245 5.05 -8.82 12.02
N LEU A 246 3.76 -9.13 11.92
CA LEU A 246 3.20 -10.42 12.32
C LEU A 246 2.45 -11.11 11.18
N VAL A 247 1.56 -10.38 10.51
CA VAL A 247 0.61 -10.94 9.54
C VAL A 247 0.26 -9.95 8.42
N PHE A 248 -0.31 -10.47 7.34
CA PHE A 248 -0.85 -9.69 6.22
C PHE A 248 0.18 -8.75 5.58
N ASP A 249 -0.17 -7.47 5.43
CA ASP A 249 0.57 -6.40 4.76
C ASP A 249 1.59 -5.69 5.67
N GLN A 250 1.69 -6.10 6.92
CA GLN A 250 2.47 -5.42 7.95
C GLN A 250 3.95 -5.29 7.61
N ASP A 251 4.55 -6.35 7.08
CA ASP A 251 5.98 -6.36 6.75
C ASP A 251 6.29 -5.43 5.57
N ASP A 252 5.42 -5.40 4.56
CA ASP A 252 5.52 -4.47 3.43
C ASP A 252 5.36 -3.02 3.88
N ASN A 253 4.37 -2.77 4.75
CA ASN A 253 4.15 -1.45 5.33
C ASN A 253 5.37 -0.95 6.10
N LEU A 254 5.96 -1.79 6.96
CA LEU A 254 7.13 -1.46 7.74
C LEU A 254 8.40 -1.33 6.88
N SER A 255 8.53 -2.11 5.80
CA SER A 255 9.62 -1.94 4.84
C SER A 255 9.60 -0.54 4.21
N LYS A 256 8.43 0.00 3.88
CA LYS A 256 8.28 1.39 3.40
C LYS A 256 8.67 2.42 4.45
N MET A 257 8.27 2.23 5.71
CA MET A 257 8.67 3.13 6.81
C MET A 257 10.18 3.07 7.07
N ARG A 258 10.79 1.89 6.96
CA ARG A 258 12.24 1.68 7.04
C ARG A 258 12.96 2.39 5.89
N HIS A 259 12.46 2.25 4.66
CA HIS A 259 13.02 2.95 3.49
C HIS A 259 12.98 4.47 3.66
N ARG A 260 11.93 5.01 4.28
CA ARG A 260 11.81 6.44 4.62
C ARG A 260 12.68 6.86 5.82
N GLY A 261 13.40 5.92 6.45
CA GLY A 261 14.29 6.19 7.58
C GLY A 261 13.55 6.62 8.85
N VAL A 262 12.33 6.09 9.08
CA VAL A 262 11.51 6.40 10.27
C VAL A 262 11.08 5.17 11.06
N ALA A 263 11.54 3.98 10.65
CA ALA A 263 11.29 2.74 11.36
C ALA A 263 12.50 1.81 11.40
N LYS A 264 12.72 1.19 12.55
CA LYS A 264 13.59 0.01 12.71
C LYS A 264 12.72 -1.23 12.76
N VAL A 265 12.94 -2.20 11.88
CA VAL A 265 12.14 -3.44 11.83
C VAL A 265 12.92 -4.56 12.50
N VAL A 266 12.25 -5.27 13.42
CA VAL A 266 12.78 -6.42 14.14
C VAL A 266 11.96 -7.65 13.76
N ASP A 267 12.65 -8.73 13.39
CA ASP A 267 11.99 -10.01 13.11
C ASP A 267 11.59 -10.67 14.43
N ILE A 268 10.29 -10.88 14.61
CA ILE A 268 9.75 -11.50 15.82
C ILE A 268 10.18 -12.96 15.98
N ALA A 269 10.52 -13.66 14.89
CA ALA A 269 10.95 -15.06 14.95
C ALA A 269 12.34 -15.24 15.59
N THR A 270 13.15 -14.18 15.59
CA THR A 270 14.53 -14.18 16.10
C THR A 270 14.73 -13.18 17.24
N ILE A 271 13.63 -12.60 17.73
CA ILE A 271 13.70 -11.57 18.76
C ILE A 271 14.19 -12.15 20.08
N ASP A 272 15.05 -11.39 20.75
CA ASP A 272 15.38 -11.58 22.15
C ASP A 272 15.46 -10.21 22.85
N ARG A 273 15.67 -10.24 24.17
CA ARG A 273 15.76 -9.03 24.99
C ARG A 273 16.88 -8.07 24.60
N HIS A 274 17.95 -8.55 23.96
CA HIS A 274 19.09 -7.75 23.54
C HIS A 274 18.79 -7.08 22.19
N ILE A 275 18.38 -7.86 21.19
CA ILE A 275 17.99 -7.37 19.86
C ILE A 275 16.89 -6.32 19.97
N PHE A 276 15.86 -6.59 20.79
CA PHE A 276 14.75 -5.65 20.94
C PHE A 276 15.15 -4.37 21.67
N LYS A 277 15.97 -4.49 22.73
CA LYS A 277 16.51 -3.32 23.44
C LYS A 277 17.37 -2.47 22.52
N ASP A 278 18.26 -3.08 21.74
CA ASP A 278 19.17 -2.37 20.84
C ASP A 278 18.39 -1.63 19.75
N ALA A 279 17.34 -2.25 19.19
CA ALA A 279 16.44 -1.59 18.25
C ALA A 279 15.70 -0.38 18.85
N LEU A 280 15.23 -0.50 20.10
CA LEU A 280 14.63 0.63 20.82
C LEU A 280 15.65 1.74 21.07
N GLN A 281 16.85 1.39 21.55
CA GLN A 281 17.90 2.35 21.80
C GLN A 281 18.30 3.11 20.53
N GLU A 282 18.48 2.41 19.41
CA GLU A 282 18.78 3.02 18.12
C GLU A 282 17.73 4.08 17.74
N VAL A 283 16.44 3.73 17.76
CA VAL A 283 15.37 4.69 17.39
C VAL A 283 15.24 5.84 18.40
N LEU A 284 15.55 5.60 19.69
CA LEU A 284 15.53 6.62 20.73
C LEU A 284 16.69 7.61 20.62
N THR A 285 17.88 7.16 20.20
CA THR A 285 19.10 7.98 20.23
C THR A 285 19.46 8.58 18.88
N GLU A 286 19.20 7.88 17.77
CA GLU A 286 19.56 8.36 16.43
C GLU A 286 18.61 9.48 15.96
N PRO A 287 19.07 10.74 15.83
CA PRO A 287 18.17 11.87 15.56
C PRO A 287 17.47 11.82 14.20
N SER A 288 18.02 11.05 13.26
CA SER A 288 17.50 10.88 11.90
C SER A 288 16.07 10.34 11.90
N TYR A 289 15.75 9.37 12.76
CA TYR A 289 14.40 8.81 12.85
C TYR A 289 13.35 9.86 13.18
N ARG A 290 13.61 10.69 14.21
CA ARG A 290 12.69 11.75 14.63
C ARG A 290 12.58 12.85 13.58
N LYS A 291 13.72 13.29 13.03
CA LYS A 291 13.76 14.35 12.00
C LYS A 291 13.01 13.93 10.73
N ASN A 292 13.23 12.71 10.26
CA ASN A 292 12.54 12.16 9.11
C ASN A 292 11.03 12.01 9.38
N MET A 293 10.64 11.55 10.57
CA MET A 293 9.24 11.38 10.91
C MET A 293 8.51 12.72 11.04
N GLN A 294 9.16 13.76 11.56
CA GLN A 294 8.63 15.14 11.55
C GLN A 294 8.42 15.65 10.13
N LYS A 295 9.35 15.38 9.22
CA LYS A 295 9.20 15.74 7.80
C LYS A 295 8.03 15.00 7.15
N LEU A 296 7.85 13.71 7.43
CA LEU A 296 6.69 12.96 6.93
C LEU A 296 5.38 13.51 7.51
N SER A 297 5.35 13.79 8.81
CA SER A 297 4.20 14.39 9.49
C SER A 297 3.78 15.72 8.86
N SER A 298 4.75 16.62 8.61
CA SER A 298 4.45 17.91 7.98
C SER A 298 3.88 17.72 6.57
N LEU A 299 4.45 16.82 5.77
CA LEU A 299 3.95 16.53 4.42
C LEU A 299 2.55 15.90 4.44
N HIS A 300 2.29 14.99 5.38
CA HIS A 300 1.00 14.31 5.49
C HIS A 300 -0.12 15.26 5.91
N ARG A 301 0.19 16.19 6.82
CA ARG A 301 -0.79 17.14 7.36
C ARG A 301 -1.02 18.34 6.45
N ASP A 302 -0.06 18.65 5.57
CA ASP A 302 -0.15 19.73 4.58
C ASP A 302 -0.92 19.25 3.33
N ALA A 303 -2.19 18.91 3.55
CA ALA A 303 -3.12 18.51 2.51
C ALA A 303 -4.13 19.64 2.24
N PRO A 304 -4.55 19.85 0.97
CA PRO A 304 -5.48 20.92 0.62
C PRO A 304 -6.84 20.79 1.29
N LEU A 305 -7.26 19.55 1.59
CA LEU A 305 -8.49 19.23 2.30
C LEU A 305 -8.19 18.14 3.34
N ASN A 306 -8.93 18.15 4.44
CA ASN A 306 -8.90 17.03 5.36
C ASN A 306 -9.33 15.73 4.63
N PRO A 307 -8.63 14.60 4.82
CA PRO A 307 -8.98 13.34 4.16
C PRO A 307 -10.42 12.89 4.39
N LEU A 308 -10.98 13.10 5.58
CA LEU A 308 -12.36 12.74 5.90
C LEU A 308 -13.35 13.65 5.18
N ASP A 309 -13.09 14.96 5.14
CA ASP A 309 -13.94 15.91 4.41
C ASP A 309 -13.93 15.62 2.91
N SER A 310 -12.77 15.24 2.37
CA SER A 310 -12.65 14.78 0.97
C SER A 310 -13.50 13.54 0.71
N ALA A 311 -13.45 12.55 1.60
CA ALA A 311 -14.27 11.35 1.49
C ALA A 311 -15.77 11.69 1.48
N VAL A 312 -16.22 12.52 2.42
CA VAL A 312 -17.62 12.97 2.53
C VAL A 312 -18.04 13.69 1.25
N PHE A 313 -17.24 14.64 0.77
CA PHE A 313 -17.53 15.37 -0.46
C PHE A 313 -17.79 14.44 -1.65
N TRP A 314 -16.92 13.45 -1.87
CA TRP A 314 -17.05 12.54 -3.00
C TRP A 314 -18.18 11.53 -2.87
N ILE A 315 -18.47 11.08 -1.63
CA ILE A 315 -19.66 10.26 -1.36
C ILE A 315 -20.92 11.05 -1.71
N GLU A 316 -21.03 12.29 -1.23
CA GLU A 316 -22.17 13.14 -1.55
C GLU A 316 -22.23 13.52 -3.02
N PHE A 317 -21.09 13.70 -3.69
CA PHE A 317 -21.03 13.95 -5.13
C PHE A 317 -21.70 12.81 -5.91
N VAL A 318 -21.33 11.57 -5.61
CA VAL A 318 -21.93 10.38 -6.23
C VAL A 318 -23.43 10.31 -5.94
N MET A 319 -23.86 10.63 -4.71
CA MET A 319 -25.28 10.67 -4.36
C MET A 319 -26.05 11.76 -5.12
N ARG A 320 -25.48 12.96 -5.22
CA ARG A 320 -26.10 14.12 -5.89
C ARG A 320 -26.26 13.90 -7.39
N HIS A 321 -25.41 13.08 -8.01
CA HIS A 321 -25.35 12.95 -9.48
C HIS A 321 -25.70 11.55 -9.98
N GLY A 322 -26.03 10.62 -9.07
CA GLY A 322 -26.39 9.25 -9.43
C GLY A 322 -25.22 8.43 -9.99
N GLY A 323 -23.98 8.79 -9.65
CA GLY A 323 -22.76 8.14 -10.16
C GLY A 323 -21.65 9.14 -10.53
N ALA A 324 -20.54 8.62 -11.04
CA ALA A 324 -19.39 9.42 -11.51
C ALA A 324 -18.76 8.85 -12.80
N ALA A 325 -19.59 8.41 -13.75
CA ALA A 325 -19.15 7.75 -14.99
C ALA A 325 -18.10 8.55 -15.80
N HIS A 326 -18.18 9.88 -15.81
CA HIS A 326 -17.25 10.77 -16.51
C HIS A 326 -15.82 10.78 -15.93
N LEU A 327 -15.62 10.27 -14.70
CA LEU A 327 -14.31 10.11 -14.08
C LEU A 327 -13.71 8.71 -14.31
N ARG A 328 -14.48 7.80 -14.90
CA ARG A 328 -14.05 6.43 -15.17
C ARG A 328 -13.43 6.37 -16.57
N THR A 329 -12.18 5.95 -16.63
CA THR A 329 -11.48 5.65 -17.88
C THR A 329 -12.14 4.47 -18.63
N ASP A 330 -12.04 4.42 -19.96
CA ASP A 330 -12.42 3.22 -20.73
C ASP A 330 -11.28 2.21 -20.86
N SER A 331 -10.08 2.53 -20.35
CA SER A 331 -8.89 1.71 -20.53
C SER A 331 -9.03 0.26 -20.05
N TYR A 332 -9.83 0.00 -19.01
CA TYR A 332 -10.05 -1.36 -18.50
C TYR A 332 -11.03 -2.19 -19.35
N LYS A 333 -11.80 -1.56 -20.25
CA LYS A 333 -12.70 -2.24 -21.20
C LYS A 333 -11.98 -2.60 -22.50
N MET A 334 -10.77 -2.09 -22.71
CA MET A 334 -10.02 -2.29 -23.93
C MET A 334 -9.30 -3.65 -23.94
N PRO A 335 -9.23 -4.33 -25.09
CA PRO A 335 -8.32 -5.45 -25.25
C PRO A 335 -6.87 -5.02 -25.03
N TRP A 336 -6.05 -5.93 -24.48
CA TRP A 336 -4.66 -5.64 -24.12
C TRP A 336 -3.82 -5.07 -25.28
N TYR A 337 -4.07 -5.54 -26.51
CA TYR A 337 -3.33 -5.10 -27.69
C TYR A 337 -3.69 -3.67 -28.10
N SER A 338 -4.94 -3.25 -27.98
CA SER A 338 -5.34 -1.86 -28.26
C SER A 338 -4.95 -0.92 -27.12
N TYR A 339 -5.00 -1.38 -25.86
CA TYR A 339 -4.50 -0.61 -24.72
C TYR A 339 -3.00 -0.28 -24.84
N HIS A 340 -2.21 -1.23 -25.37
CA HIS A 340 -0.77 -1.03 -25.63
C HIS A 340 -0.45 -0.58 -27.06
N SER A 341 -1.45 -0.23 -27.87
CA SER A 341 -1.30 0.19 -29.28
C SER A 341 -0.47 -0.78 -30.15
N VAL A 342 -0.53 -2.08 -29.85
CA VAL A 342 0.19 -3.14 -30.57
C VAL A 342 -0.35 -3.27 -31.99
N ASP A 343 -1.67 -3.15 -32.15
CA ASP A 343 -2.35 -3.10 -33.45
C ASP A 343 -1.84 -1.95 -34.33
N VAL A 344 -1.71 -0.75 -33.78
CA VAL A 344 -1.14 0.43 -34.46
C VAL A 344 0.33 0.20 -34.79
N LEU A 345 1.12 -0.35 -33.86
CA LEU A 345 2.54 -0.63 -34.08
C LEU A 345 2.73 -1.62 -35.23
N VAL A 346 1.94 -2.68 -35.28
CA VAL A 346 1.97 -3.67 -36.36
C VAL A 346 1.65 -3.01 -37.71
N LEU A 347 0.65 -2.11 -37.76
CA LEU A 347 0.32 -1.36 -38.98
C LEU A 347 1.49 -0.49 -39.45
N LEU A 348 2.08 0.30 -38.55
CA LEU A 348 3.20 1.20 -38.87
C LEU A 348 4.44 0.44 -39.34
N VAL A 349 4.81 -0.64 -38.64
CA VAL A 349 5.94 -1.50 -39.03
C VAL A 349 5.68 -2.12 -40.40
N SER A 350 4.46 -2.59 -40.66
CA SER A 350 4.09 -3.17 -41.97
C SER A 350 4.26 -2.16 -43.11
N ILE A 351 3.86 -0.90 -42.91
CA ILE A 351 4.02 0.18 -43.90
C ILE A 351 5.51 0.45 -44.18
N VAL A 352 6.33 0.54 -43.13
CA VAL A 352 7.77 0.77 -43.26
C VAL A 352 8.45 -0.40 -43.98
N SER A 353 8.16 -1.63 -43.58
CA SER A 353 8.69 -2.84 -44.22
C SER A 353 8.30 -2.93 -45.69
N LEU A 354 7.04 -2.63 -46.03
CA LEU A 354 6.57 -2.61 -47.43
C LEU A 354 7.30 -1.53 -48.24
N THR A 355 7.48 -0.34 -47.68
CA THR A 355 8.19 0.76 -48.34
C THR A 355 9.65 0.39 -48.62
N VAL A 356 10.35 -0.16 -47.61
CA VAL A 356 11.74 -0.65 -47.77
C VAL A 356 11.82 -1.75 -48.82
N TYR A 357 10.87 -2.70 -48.81
CA TYR A 357 10.80 -3.77 -49.80
C TYR A 357 10.61 -3.23 -51.23
N ILE A 358 9.72 -2.25 -51.43
CA ILE A 358 9.50 -1.63 -52.75
C ILE A 358 10.77 -0.90 -53.21
N VAL A 359 11.36 -0.06 -52.36
CA VAL A 359 12.59 0.69 -52.67
C VAL A 359 13.73 -0.27 -53.03
N PHE A 360 13.93 -1.32 -52.24
CA PHE A 360 14.93 -2.34 -52.52
C PHE A 360 14.71 -3.01 -53.89
N ASN A 361 13.47 -3.38 -54.23
CA ASN A 361 13.16 -3.98 -55.52
C ASN A 361 13.33 -3.00 -56.70
N VAL A 362 12.99 -1.72 -56.51
CA VAL A 362 13.23 -0.67 -57.51
C VAL A 362 14.73 -0.48 -57.75
N ILE A 363 15.53 -0.33 -56.69
CA ILE A 363 16.99 -0.22 -56.79
C ILE A 363 17.57 -1.46 -57.47
N ARG A 364 17.18 -2.67 -57.05
CA ARG A 364 17.61 -3.93 -57.67
C ARG A 364 17.26 -3.96 -59.16
N CYS A 365 16.05 -3.57 -59.53
CA CYS A 365 15.61 -3.52 -60.92
C CYS A 365 16.43 -2.50 -61.74
N LEU A 366 16.67 -1.30 -61.20
CA LEU A 366 17.50 -0.27 -61.84
C LEU A 366 18.95 -0.74 -62.00
N CYS A 367 19.55 -1.33 -60.96
CA CYS A 367 20.90 -1.90 -61.02
C CYS A 367 20.99 -3.04 -62.04
N CYS A 368 20.03 -3.97 -62.06
CA CYS A 368 19.99 -5.04 -63.07
C CYS A 368 19.86 -4.49 -64.49
N ARG A 369 19.03 -3.47 -64.72
CA ARG A 369 18.89 -2.81 -66.03
C ARG A 369 20.17 -2.08 -66.46
N LEU A 370 20.86 -1.42 -65.53
CA LEU A 370 22.14 -0.76 -65.79
C LEU A 370 23.24 -1.79 -66.12
N CYS A 371 23.31 -2.89 -65.38
CA CYS A 371 24.23 -4.00 -65.67
C CYS A 371 23.93 -4.67 -67.03
N ALA A 372 22.66 -4.83 -67.40
CA ALA A 372 22.26 -5.38 -68.71
C ALA A 372 22.60 -4.42 -69.86
N LYS A 373 22.38 -3.10 -69.70
CA LYS A 373 22.81 -2.09 -70.68
C LYS A 373 24.33 -2.07 -70.86
N ARG A 374 25.10 -2.19 -69.76
CA ARG A 374 26.57 -2.22 -69.79
C ARG A 374 27.15 -3.49 -70.44
N LYS A 375 26.42 -4.61 -70.41
CA LYS A 375 26.77 -5.83 -71.16
C LYS A 375 26.51 -5.69 -72.66
N ARG A 376 25.39 -5.06 -73.08
CA ARG A 376 25.11 -4.77 -74.50
C ARG A 376 26.13 -3.82 -75.11
N ALA A 377 26.49 -2.74 -74.41
CA ALA A 377 27.50 -1.78 -74.88
C ALA A 377 28.95 -2.30 -74.91
N LYS A 378 29.20 -3.56 -74.53
CA LYS A 378 30.50 -4.25 -74.66
C LYS A 378 30.51 -5.30 -75.78
N GLN A 379 29.37 -5.56 -76.42
CA GLN A 379 29.21 -6.54 -77.51
C GLN A 379 29.05 -5.88 -78.89
N ASP A 380 28.87 -4.55 -78.92
CA ASP A 380 29.09 -3.69 -80.08
C ASP A 380 30.48 -3.05 -79.96
#